data_AF-A0A3R8U1W6-F1
#
_entry.id   AF-A0A3R8U1W6-F1
#
_cell.length_a   1.000
_cell.length_b   1.000
_cell.length_c   1.000
_cell.angle_alpha   90.00
_cell.angle_beta   90.00
_cell.angle_gamma   90.00
#
_symmetry.space_group_name_H-M   'P 1'
#
loop_
_entity.id
_entity.type
_entity.pdbx_description
1 polymer ?
#
loop_
_entity_poly.entity_id
_entity_poly.type
_entity_poly.pdbx_seq_one_letter_code
_entity_poly.pdbx_strand_id
1 'polypeptide(L)'
;MKLNAALACLIALSSQAASSQEVAGVASESRDAASGFIGSMNFTVGRIARDCLADLGRTETPQQFAESWQQRNTKYVVAAAEYIQARFNEATAKGDDTKNTLLEELASVRRTAEGDLKGLYDKHGKDATCKRMTALIDGGAYDITPGVPMFKELEALSAWSQSHLKEQATP
;
A
#
# COMPACT_ATOMS: atom_id res chain seq x y z
N MET A 1 47.90 61.97 -13.12
CA MET A 1 47.04 61.59 -14.27
C MET A 1 46.97 60.05 -14.30
N LYS A 2 45.76 59.49 -14.11
CA LYS A 2 45.26 58.15 -14.55
C LYS A 2 46.02 56.89 -14.06
N LEU A 3 45.52 56.15 -13.06
CA LEU A 3 44.58 55.00 -13.14
C LEU A 3 45.08 53.84 -14.03
N ASN A 4 45.40 52.68 -13.44
CA ASN A 4 44.57 51.47 -13.58
C ASN A 4 45.11 50.26 -12.79
N ALA A 5 44.25 49.78 -11.88
CA ALA A 5 44.29 48.46 -11.30
C ALA A 5 43.87 47.41 -12.34
N ALA A 6 44.49 46.22 -12.31
CA ALA A 6 43.95 45.03 -12.96
C ALA A 6 44.00 43.88 -11.97
N LEU A 7 42.86 43.72 -11.30
CA LEU A 7 42.50 42.63 -10.42
C LEU A 7 42.45 41.32 -11.24
N ALA A 8 43.33 40.37 -10.93
CA ALA A 8 43.28 39.04 -11.52
C ALA A 8 42.12 38.26 -10.89
N CYS A 9 40.99 38.20 -11.60
CA CYS A 9 39.83 37.39 -11.22
C CYS A 9 40.14 35.90 -11.43
N LEU A 10 40.37 35.18 -10.34
CA LEU A 10 40.38 33.72 -10.26
C LEU A 10 38.99 33.19 -10.63
N ILE A 11 38.80 32.76 -11.88
CA ILE A 11 37.64 31.97 -12.28
C ILE A 11 37.94 30.52 -11.88
N ALA A 12 37.69 30.20 -10.61
CA ALA A 12 37.52 28.82 -10.19
C ALA A 12 36.19 28.34 -10.79
N LEU A 13 36.25 27.67 -11.94
CA LEU A 13 35.13 26.89 -12.45
C LEU A 13 34.87 25.76 -11.45
N SER A 14 33.99 26.01 -10.48
CA SER A 14 33.36 24.97 -9.70
C SER A 14 32.51 24.15 -10.65
N SER A 15 33.07 23.03 -11.12
CA SER A 15 32.34 21.91 -11.69
C SER A 15 31.33 21.42 -10.65
N GLN A 16 30.16 22.05 -10.61
CA GLN A 16 28.99 21.43 -10.02
C GLN A 16 28.72 20.20 -10.88
N ALA A 17 29.17 19.05 -10.40
CA ALA A 17 28.60 17.78 -10.81
C ALA A 17 27.10 17.93 -10.55
N ALA A 18 26.34 18.13 -11.61
CA ALA A 18 24.90 17.99 -11.57
C ALA A 18 24.67 16.52 -11.21
N SER A 19 24.53 16.23 -9.91
CA SER A 19 23.92 15.00 -9.46
C SER A 19 22.54 15.02 -10.11
N SER A 20 22.38 14.23 -11.17
CA SER A 20 21.07 13.77 -11.59
C SER A 20 20.49 13.12 -10.34
N GLN A 21 19.66 13.86 -9.59
CA GLN A 21 18.70 13.22 -8.71
C GLN A 21 17.86 12.38 -9.67
N GLU A 22 18.19 11.10 -9.75
CA GLU A 22 17.22 10.11 -10.20
C GLU A 22 15.94 10.45 -9.44
N VAL A 23 14.93 10.91 -10.18
CA VAL A 23 13.61 11.12 -9.61
C VAL A 23 13.25 9.76 -9.02
N ALA A 24 13.27 9.67 -7.68
CA ALA A 24 13.09 8.40 -7.00
C ALA A 24 11.79 7.79 -7.53
N GLY A 25 11.90 6.59 -8.11
CA GLY A 25 10.76 5.92 -8.73
C GLY A 25 9.60 5.75 -7.74
N VAL A 26 8.41 5.51 -8.28
CA VAL A 26 7.25 5.16 -7.45
C VAL A 26 7.58 3.90 -6.64
N ALA A 27 8.23 2.93 -7.28
CA ALA A 27 8.63 1.67 -6.65
C ALA A 27 9.45 1.84 -5.37
N SER A 28 9.03 1.15 -4.31
CA SER A 28 9.74 1.07 -3.03
C SER A 28 9.33 -0.20 -2.30
N GLU A 29 10.32 -0.99 -1.86
CA GLU A 29 10.09 -2.23 -1.11
C GLU A 29 9.21 -2.03 0.13
N SER A 30 9.45 -0.95 0.89
CA SER A 30 8.64 -0.64 2.08
C SER A 30 7.18 -0.33 1.73
N ARG A 31 6.95 0.43 0.65
CA ARG A 31 5.58 0.74 0.18
C ARG A 31 4.90 -0.49 -0.44
N ASP A 32 5.66 -1.35 -1.12
CA ASP A 32 5.16 -2.63 -1.65
C ASP A 32 4.69 -3.53 -0.54
N ALA A 33 5.53 -3.73 0.49
CA ALA A 33 5.17 -4.54 1.63
C ALA A 33 3.96 -3.96 2.38
N ALA A 34 3.92 -2.64 2.60
CA ALA A 34 2.81 -1.97 3.25
C ALA A 34 1.48 -2.11 2.47
N SER A 35 1.52 -1.90 1.15
CA SER A 35 0.33 -2.06 0.29
C SER A 35 -0.12 -3.52 0.18
N GLY A 36 0.83 -4.47 0.14
CA GLY A 36 0.56 -5.91 0.19
C GLY A 36 -0.07 -6.34 1.51
N PHE A 37 0.37 -5.76 2.64
CA PHE A 37 -0.23 -5.98 3.95
C PHE A 37 -1.70 -5.54 3.98
N ILE A 38 -1.99 -4.32 3.51
CA ILE A 38 -3.37 -3.81 3.38
C ILE A 38 -4.21 -4.68 2.44
N GLY A 39 -3.65 -5.07 1.30
CA GLY A 39 -4.30 -5.96 0.34
C GLY A 39 -4.68 -7.31 0.95
N SER A 40 -3.77 -7.89 1.75
CA SER A 40 -3.99 -9.17 2.44
C SER A 40 -5.09 -9.06 3.50
N MET A 41 -5.09 -7.98 4.30
CA MET A 41 -6.15 -7.74 5.29
C MET A 41 -7.51 -7.55 4.60
N ASN A 42 -7.56 -6.70 3.57
CA ASN A 42 -8.79 -6.45 2.81
C ASN A 42 -9.34 -7.74 2.17
N PHE A 43 -8.46 -8.56 1.59
CA PHE A 43 -8.84 -9.86 1.05
C PHE A 43 -9.38 -10.79 2.14
N THR A 44 -8.69 -10.89 3.28
CA THR A 44 -9.09 -11.75 4.40
C THR A 44 -10.47 -11.36 4.93
N VAL A 45 -10.70 -10.06 5.17
CA VAL A 45 -11.99 -9.54 5.62
C VAL A 45 -13.09 -9.86 4.61
N GLY A 46 -12.89 -9.56 3.33
CA GLY A 46 -13.88 -9.84 2.28
C GLY A 46 -14.14 -11.34 2.10
N ARG A 47 -13.14 -12.19 2.30
CA ARG A 47 -13.30 -13.65 2.21
C ARG A 47 -14.02 -14.23 3.41
N ILE A 48 -13.69 -13.80 4.63
CA ILE A 48 -14.47 -14.15 5.83
C ILE A 48 -15.93 -13.72 5.65
N ALA A 49 -16.17 -12.51 5.15
CA ALA A 49 -17.51 -12.02 4.93
C ALA A 49 -18.31 -12.93 3.97
N ARG A 50 -17.70 -13.32 2.84
CA ARG A 50 -18.30 -14.21 1.85
C ARG A 50 -18.56 -15.61 2.39
N ASP A 51 -17.59 -16.17 3.10
CA ASP A 51 -17.60 -17.59 3.45
C ASP A 51 -18.38 -17.85 4.75
N CYS A 52 -18.56 -16.84 5.61
CA CYS A 52 -19.05 -17.01 6.98
C CYS A 52 -20.38 -16.31 7.31
N LEU A 53 -20.72 -15.17 6.70
CA LEU A 53 -21.86 -14.38 7.19
C LEU A 53 -23.19 -15.14 7.11
N ALA A 54 -23.45 -15.83 6.01
CA ALA A 54 -24.64 -16.65 5.84
C ALA A 54 -24.69 -17.81 6.86
N ASP A 55 -23.57 -18.49 7.07
CA ASP A 55 -23.45 -19.60 8.03
C ASP A 55 -23.66 -19.13 9.49
N LEU A 56 -23.36 -17.85 9.77
CA LEU A 56 -23.55 -17.22 11.08
C LEU A 56 -24.93 -16.54 11.24
N GLY A 57 -25.80 -16.60 10.23
CA GLY A 57 -27.11 -15.94 10.27
C GLY A 57 -27.06 -14.41 10.27
N ARG A 58 -25.97 -13.82 9.79
CA ARG A 58 -25.81 -12.37 9.63
C ARG A 58 -26.60 -11.88 8.41
N THR A 59 -27.11 -10.65 8.48
CA THR A 59 -28.02 -10.09 7.46
C THR A 59 -27.33 -9.09 6.53
N GLU A 60 -26.20 -8.53 6.93
CA GLU A 60 -25.40 -7.70 6.04
C GLU A 60 -24.75 -8.53 4.92
N THR A 61 -24.59 -7.90 3.75
CA THR A 61 -23.90 -8.52 2.62
C THR A 61 -22.38 -8.56 2.85
N PRO A 62 -21.65 -9.47 2.17
CA PRO A 62 -20.19 -9.49 2.24
C PRO A 62 -19.53 -8.15 1.89
N GLN A 63 -20.14 -7.39 0.98
CA GLN A 63 -19.66 -6.07 0.60
C GLN A 63 -19.85 -5.05 1.73
N GLN A 64 -21.03 -4.96 2.34
CA GLN A 64 -21.27 -4.05 3.46
C GLN A 64 -20.34 -4.33 4.65
N PHE A 65 -20.08 -5.61 4.93
CA PHE A 65 -19.15 -6.00 5.98
C PHE A 65 -17.71 -5.53 5.69
N ALA A 66 -17.21 -5.78 4.47
CA ALA A 66 -15.89 -5.33 4.05
C ALA A 66 -15.78 -3.79 4.00
N GLU A 67 -16.80 -3.10 3.51
CA GLU A 67 -16.88 -1.64 3.49
C GLU A 67 -16.83 -1.05 4.89
N SER A 68 -17.48 -1.68 5.89
CA SER A 68 -17.40 -1.21 7.28
C SER A 68 -15.97 -1.22 7.82
N TRP A 69 -15.19 -2.26 7.49
CA TRP A 69 -13.78 -2.35 7.85
C TRP A 69 -12.95 -1.33 7.06
N GLN A 70 -13.17 -1.22 5.75
CA GLN A 70 -12.48 -0.24 4.91
C GLN A 70 -12.70 1.19 5.41
N GLN A 71 -13.92 1.54 5.84
CA GLN A 71 -14.26 2.85 6.38
C GLN A 71 -13.45 3.18 7.64
N ARG A 72 -13.34 2.24 8.59
CA ARG A 72 -12.51 2.43 9.80
C ARG A 72 -11.02 2.53 9.47
N ASN A 73 -10.60 2.01 8.32
CA ASN A 73 -9.21 1.95 7.88
C ASN A 73 -8.91 2.84 6.65
N THR A 74 -9.80 3.80 6.36
CA THR A 74 -9.83 4.55 5.09
C THR A 74 -8.47 5.15 4.74
N LYS A 75 -7.79 5.75 5.72
CA LYS A 75 -6.46 6.37 5.57
C LYS A 75 -5.46 5.45 4.86
N TYR A 76 -5.43 4.17 5.22
CA TYR A 76 -4.45 3.22 4.71
C TYR A 76 -4.95 2.47 3.48
N VAL A 77 -6.26 2.21 3.41
CA VAL A 77 -6.89 1.60 2.23
C VAL A 77 -6.72 2.50 1.00
N VAL A 78 -7.00 3.79 1.16
CA VAL A 78 -6.82 4.79 0.08
C VAL A 78 -5.34 4.90 -0.30
N ALA A 79 -4.43 5.03 0.67
CA ALA A 79 -3.01 5.16 0.39
C ALA A 79 -2.43 3.94 -0.35
N ALA A 80 -2.85 2.72 0.01
CA ALA A 80 -2.45 1.51 -0.70
C ALA A 80 -3.02 1.48 -2.12
N ALA A 81 -4.28 1.84 -2.33
CA ALA A 81 -4.89 1.88 -3.65
C ALA A 81 -4.18 2.89 -4.58
N GLU A 82 -3.89 4.09 -4.08
CA GLU A 82 -3.16 5.13 -4.83
C GLU A 82 -1.74 4.69 -5.18
N TYR A 83 -1.05 4.05 -4.24
CA TYR A 83 0.29 3.52 -4.49
C TYR A 83 0.29 2.43 -5.57
N ILE A 84 -0.63 1.48 -5.50
CA ILE A 84 -0.76 0.43 -6.52
C ILE A 84 -1.12 1.02 -7.88
N GLN A 85 -1.98 2.05 -7.93
CA GLN A 85 -2.29 2.74 -9.18
C GLN A 85 -1.05 3.44 -9.76
N ALA A 86 -0.27 4.13 -8.93
CA ALA A 86 0.97 4.78 -9.37
C ALA A 86 2.00 3.74 -9.86
N ARG A 87 2.13 2.60 -9.17
CA ARG A 87 2.96 1.46 -9.60
C ARG A 87 2.51 0.90 -10.93
N PHE A 88 1.20 0.76 -11.14
CA PHE A 88 0.65 0.28 -12.40
C PHE A 88 0.93 1.24 -13.56
N ASN A 89 0.83 2.55 -13.31
CA ASN A 89 1.17 3.58 -14.29
C ASN A 89 2.66 3.54 -14.65
N GLU A 90 3.55 3.44 -13.65
CA GLU A 90 4.99 3.31 -13.85
C GLU A 90 5.34 2.04 -14.63
N ALA A 91 4.74 0.90 -14.27
CA ALA A 91 4.97 -0.38 -14.93
C ALA A 91 4.47 -0.36 -16.39
N THR A 92 3.32 0.26 -16.64
CA THR A 92 2.78 0.43 -18.00
C THR A 92 3.69 1.29 -18.87
N ALA A 93 4.26 2.37 -18.32
CA ALA A 93 5.22 3.22 -19.03
C ALA A 93 6.52 2.48 -19.40
N LYS A 94 6.89 1.44 -18.64
CA LYS A 94 8.06 0.60 -18.87
C LYS A 94 7.80 -0.59 -19.82
N GLY A 95 6.53 -0.88 -20.15
CA GLY A 95 6.12 -1.92 -21.10
C GLY A 95 5.44 -3.14 -20.47
N ASP A 96 4.90 -4.00 -21.33
CA ASP A 96 4.01 -5.10 -20.92
C ASP A 96 4.65 -6.11 -19.97
N ASP A 97 5.95 -6.41 -20.11
CA ASP A 97 6.65 -7.35 -19.22
C ASP A 97 6.70 -6.85 -17.77
N THR A 98 6.96 -5.55 -17.58
CA THR A 98 7.01 -4.94 -16.24
C THR A 98 5.61 -4.91 -15.62
N LYS A 99 4.60 -4.57 -16.44
CA LYS A 99 3.20 -4.61 -16.03
C LYS A 99 2.74 -6.01 -15.64
N ASN A 100 3.07 -7.02 -16.43
CA ASN A 100 2.72 -8.42 -16.14
C ASN A 100 3.40 -8.92 -14.86
N THR A 101 4.64 -8.52 -14.62
CA THR A 101 5.35 -8.82 -13.37
C THR A 101 4.62 -8.25 -12.16
N LEU A 102 4.23 -6.97 -12.21
CA LEU A 102 3.44 -6.34 -11.13
C LEU A 102 2.10 -7.05 -10.90
N LEU A 103 1.40 -7.44 -11.97
CA LEU A 103 0.13 -8.18 -11.84
C LEU A 103 0.32 -9.54 -11.17
N GLU A 104 1.42 -10.23 -11.45
CA GLU A 104 1.75 -11.51 -10.82
C GLU A 104 2.12 -11.33 -9.33
N GLU A 105 2.85 -10.26 -8.98
CA GLU A 105 3.13 -9.89 -7.58
C GLU A 105 1.83 -9.65 -6.80
N LEU A 106 0.90 -8.88 -7.36
CA LEU A 106 -0.42 -8.63 -6.77
C LEU A 106 -1.25 -9.91 -6.62
N ALA A 107 -1.19 -10.80 -7.62
CA ALA A 107 -1.83 -12.11 -7.54
C ALA A 107 -1.22 -13.00 -6.45
N SER A 108 0.10 -12.90 -6.23
CA SER A 108 0.80 -13.64 -5.19
C SER A 108 0.36 -13.24 -3.78
N VAL A 109 0.17 -11.94 -3.53
CA VAL A 109 -0.39 -11.44 -2.26
C VAL A 109 -1.74 -12.09 -1.96
N ARG A 110 -2.62 -12.12 -2.95
CA ARG A 110 -3.93 -12.78 -2.83
C ARG A 110 -3.81 -14.28 -2.54
N ARG A 111 -2.96 -15.01 -3.28
CA ARG A 111 -2.78 -16.46 -3.08
C ARG A 111 -2.23 -16.78 -1.70
N THR A 112 -1.32 -15.95 -1.19
CA THR A 112 -0.77 -16.10 0.16
C THR A 112 -1.87 -15.95 1.21
N ALA A 113 -2.65 -14.87 1.14
CA ALA A 113 -3.76 -14.65 2.07
C ALA A 113 -4.85 -15.75 1.98
N GLU A 114 -5.10 -16.29 0.79
CA GLU A 114 -6.00 -17.44 0.61
C GLU A 114 -5.44 -18.72 1.24
N GLY A 115 -4.14 -18.98 1.09
CA GLY A 115 -3.44 -20.08 1.73
C GLY A 115 -3.49 -20.00 3.25
N ASP A 116 -3.25 -18.82 3.81
CA ASP A 116 -3.30 -18.58 5.26
C ASP A 116 -4.71 -18.85 5.83
N LEU A 117 -5.74 -18.34 5.15
CA LEU A 117 -7.11 -18.59 5.58
C LEU A 117 -7.51 -20.06 5.45
N LYS A 118 -7.11 -20.73 4.37
CA LYS A 118 -7.31 -22.17 4.23
C LYS A 118 -6.61 -22.94 5.35
N GLY A 119 -5.38 -22.56 5.70
CA GLY A 119 -4.65 -23.15 6.82
C GLY A 119 -5.37 -22.98 8.16
N LEU A 120 -6.01 -21.83 8.39
CA LEU A 120 -6.86 -21.60 9.56
C LEU A 120 -8.08 -22.54 9.56
N TYR A 121 -8.76 -22.67 8.43
CA TYR A 121 -9.89 -23.60 8.29
C TYR A 121 -9.50 -25.05 8.51
N ASP A 122 -8.39 -25.50 7.94
CA ASP A 122 -7.92 -26.88 8.10
C ASP A 122 -7.52 -27.16 9.55
N LYS A 123 -6.95 -26.17 10.26
CA LYS A 123 -6.49 -26.31 11.65
C LYS A 123 -7.61 -26.25 12.68
N HIS A 124 -8.58 -25.35 12.50
CA HIS A 124 -9.58 -25.04 13.53
C HIS A 124 -11.01 -25.42 13.12
N GLY A 125 -11.23 -25.82 11.86
CA GLY A 125 -12.54 -25.99 11.27
C GLY A 125 -13.14 -24.67 10.79
N LYS A 126 -13.96 -24.74 9.73
CA LYS A 126 -14.61 -23.57 9.13
C LYS A 126 -15.51 -22.82 10.14
N ASP A 127 -16.39 -23.52 10.85
CA ASP A 127 -17.34 -22.92 11.81
C ASP A 127 -16.63 -22.13 12.93
N ALA A 128 -15.65 -22.75 13.59
CA ALA A 128 -14.90 -22.09 14.66
C ALA A 128 -14.08 -20.90 14.13
N THR A 129 -13.49 -21.03 12.95
CA THR A 129 -12.76 -19.93 12.30
C THR A 129 -13.70 -18.79 11.94
N CYS A 130 -14.87 -19.08 11.37
CA CYS A 130 -15.87 -18.08 11.02
C CYS A 130 -16.33 -17.29 12.25
N LYS A 131 -16.75 -17.96 13.32
CA LYS A 131 -17.16 -17.31 14.58
C LYS A 131 -16.05 -16.41 15.13
N ARG A 132 -14.82 -16.94 15.19
CA ARG A 132 -13.68 -16.22 15.74
C ARG A 132 -13.29 -15.01 14.90
N MET A 133 -13.16 -15.19 13.58
CA MET A 133 -12.66 -14.15 12.69
C MET A 133 -13.67 -13.03 12.53
N THR A 134 -14.97 -13.33 12.38
CA THR A 134 -16.01 -12.30 12.36
C THR A 134 -16.01 -11.50 13.66
N ALA A 135 -15.92 -12.16 14.83
CA ALA A 135 -15.85 -11.46 16.12
C ALA A 135 -14.59 -10.58 16.26
N LEU A 136 -13.44 -11.04 15.77
CA LEU A 136 -12.20 -10.24 15.77
C LEU A 136 -12.30 -9.02 14.86
N ILE A 137 -12.89 -9.17 13.67
CA ILE A 137 -13.07 -8.06 12.71
C ILE A 137 -14.09 -7.05 13.25
N ASP A 138 -15.21 -7.51 13.78
CA ASP A 138 -16.24 -6.66 14.41
C ASP A 138 -15.66 -5.91 15.63
N GLY A 139 -14.83 -6.60 16.42
CA GLY A 139 -14.15 -6.03 17.59
C GLY A 139 -12.96 -5.11 17.26
N GLY A 140 -12.68 -4.86 15.98
CA GLY A 140 -11.59 -3.98 15.54
C GLY A 140 -10.19 -4.55 15.70
N ALA A 141 -10.03 -5.86 15.96
CA ALA A 141 -8.70 -6.49 16.02
C ALA A 141 -7.99 -6.50 14.66
N TYR A 142 -8.74 -6.30 13.57
CA TYR A 142 -8.24 -6.09 12.22
C TYR A 142 -8.11 -4.60 11.85
N ASP A 143 -8.38 -3.67 12.77
CA ASP A 143 -8.20 -2.25 12.49
C ASP A 143 -6.72 -1.88 12.67
N ILE A 144 -6.25 -0.96 11.82
CA ILE A 144 -4.86 -0.53 11.76
C ILE A 144 -4.60 0.46 12.87
N THR A 145 -3.92 -0.02 13.91
CA THR A 145 -3.56 0.72 15.12
C THR A 145 -2.05 0.61 15.34
N PRO A 146 -1.44 1.41 16.24
CA PRO A 146 -0.01 1.33 16.51
C PRO A 146 0.54 -0.05 16.88
N GLY A 147 -0.33 -0.99 17.29
CA GLY A 147 0.05 -2.35 17.64
C GLY A 147 0.11 -3.33 16.46
N VAL A 148 -0.34 -2.96 15.25
CA VAL A 148 -0.26 -3.89 14.10
C VAL A 148 1.17 -4.00 13.58
N PRO A 149 1.56 -5.16 13.02
CA PRO A 149 2.80 -5.26 12.25
C PRO A 149 2.84 -4.19 11.16
N MET A 150 4.04 -3.70 10.85
CA MET A 150 4.27 -2.71 9.80
C MET A 150 3.61 -1.32 10.01
N PHE A 151 3.17 -0.99 11.23
CA PHE A 151 2.47 0.28 11.47
C PHE A 151 3.26 1.51 10.99
N LYS A 152 4.59 1.52 11.15
CA LYS A 152 5.44 2.64 10.71
C LYS A 152 5.47 2.76 9.19
N GLU A 153 5.54 1.64 8.48
CA GLU A 153 5.52 1.56 7.03
C GLU A 153 4.15 1.96 6.48
N LEU A 154 3.06 1.60 7.17
CA LEU A 154 1.70 2.03 6.85
C LEU A 154 1.52 3.54 7.02
N GLU A 155 2.07 4.13 8.09
CA GLU A 155 2.10 5.58 8.28
C GLU A 155 2.91 6.27 7.17
N ALA A 156 4.08 5.73 6.83
CA ALA A 156 4.92 6.25 5.76
C ALA A 156 4.23 6.18 4.39
N LEU A 157 3.51 5.08 4.11
CA LEU A 157 2.70 4.92 2.90
C LEU A 157 1.60 5.99 2.82
N SER A 158 0.90 6.23 3.93
CA SER A 158 -0.13 7.26 4.00
C SER A 158 0.44 8.67 3.80
N ALA A 159 1.58 8.97 4.42
CA ALA A 159 2.25 10.26 4.23
C ALA A 159 2.69 10.45 2.76
N TRP A 160 3.23 9.41 2.13
CA TRP A 160 3.61 9.44 0.71
C TRP A 160 2.40 9.69 -0.19
N SER A 161 1.27 9.02 0.05
CA SER A 161 0.03 9.20 -0.74
C SER A 161 -0.44 10.66 -0.67
N GLN A 162 -0.45 11.25 0.52
CA GLN A 162 -0.84 12.66 0.71
C GLN A 162 0.09 13.65 0.00
N SER A 163 1.40 13.38 -0.07
CA SER A 163 2.32 14.24 -0.84
C SER A 163 2.16 14.04 -2.34
N HIS A 164 2.02 12.79 -2.78
CA HIS A 164 1.92 12.45 -4.19
C HIS A 164 0.66 13.03 -4.85
N LEU A 165 -0.48 13.03 -4.15
CA LEU A 165 -1.70 13.68 -4.62
C LEU A 165 -1.52 15.20 -4.84
N LYS A 166 -0.76 15.87 -3.97
CA LYS A 166 -0.51 17.31 -4.10
C LYS A 166 0.34 17.64 -5.33
N GLU A 167 1.31 16.79 -5.63
CA GLU A 167 2.15 16.93 -6.83
C GLU A 167 1.32 16.77 -8.11
N GLN A 168 0.41 15.80 -8.15
CA GLN A 168 -0.49 15.61 -9.31
C GLN A 168 -1.53 16.72 -9.49
N ALA A 169 -1.88 17.44 -8.42
CA ALA A 169 -2.87 18.52 -8.44
C ALA A 169 -2.31 19.89 -8.84
N THR A 170 -0.99 20.01 -9.04
CA THR A 170 -0.34 21.29 -9.42
C THR A 170 -0.26 21.38 -10.95
N PRO A 171 -0.96 22.34 -11.59
CA PRO A 171 -1.03 22.48 -13.05
C PRO A 171 0.27 22.98 -13.68
#